data_AF-A0A7Y1GEY7-F1
#
_entry.id   AF-A0A7Y1GEY7-F1
#
_cell.length_a   1.000
_cell.length_b   1.000
_cell.length_c   1.000
_cell.angle_alpha   90.00
_cell.angle_beta   90.00
_cell.angle_gamma   90.00
#
_symmetry.space_group_name_H-M   'P 1'
#
loop_
_entity.id
_entity.type
_entity.pdbx_description
1 polymer ?
#
loop_
_entity_poly.entity_id
_entity_poly.type
_entity_poly.pdbx_seq_one_letter_code
_entity_poly.pdbx_strand_id
1 'polypeptide(L)'
;MNRWSRFTALLLLGLGSQQASALQPSAAGAQTSCPPTATVPAAGASQQAFDQYSWQMFINLNWPAQAGQRGVADCSKPLGSPGDTVWQTYKSVSETFLPGAKNPGPWNSQLPRRNLSLINIAAVKNTQVVQADNQAVGGWLIDQRGNPTYYDIAANEVSYNYIVANDFYNAVVVDAAKNIGFPNNAGEIKSSWRILTSADDSSRYLTMKALVTQFDSQGQPNGTTEANLGLVGLHIISKVEGFPQWIWSTFEQVDNVPPKTQLGGRWVDQPASGIFYSYFNAKAPAESLNQSPCLWQQQAGKMVCTPKPGSSFSTPDPLNRVTPITDVTQQINTQYQSDPQVQQSVFKYYQLITTQRPQSPDNPGNPLGQPTPSLSANVTMESYIQPNSSCMNCHSMAAPLNSQYKSDFSFLFRFAQAPVSSVTKDKE
;
A
#
# COMPACT_ATOMS: atom_id res chain seq x y z
N MET A 1 -0.92 -90.22 -5.31
CA MET A 1 -2.31 -90.12 -4.83
C MET A 1 -2.32 -89.27 -3.58
N ASN A 2 -3.03 -88.14 -3.64
CA ASN A 2 -3.88 -87.56 -2.60
C ASN A 2 -3.52 -87.66 -1.09
N ARG A 3 -3.64 -86.49 -0.43
CA ARG A 3 -4.10 -86.19 0.97
C ARG A 3 -3.04 -85.49 1.84
N TRP A 4 -3.20 -84.19 2.09
CA TRP A 4 -3.97 -83.58 3.20
C TRP A 4 -3.33 -83.79 4.58
N SER A 5 -2.74 -82.73 5.15
CA SER A 5 -3.33 -82.00 6.29
C SER A 5 -2.39 -80.93 6.87
N ARG A 6 -2.93 -79.70 6.92
CA ARG A 6 -2.93 -78.72 8.01
C ARG A 6 -1.64 -78.53 8.82
N PHE A 7 -1.08 -77.31 8.77
CA PHE A 7 -0.68 -76.61 9.99
C PHE A 7 -1.00 -75.11 9.95
N THR A 8 -1.70 -74.77 11.02
CA THR A 8 -2.14 -73.53 11.66
C THR A 8 -1.25 -72.29 11.47
N ALA A 9 -1.93 -71.15 11.30
CA ALA A 9 -1.40 -69.80 11.32
C ALA A 9 -0.87 -69.38 12.70
N LEU A 10 0.18 -68.57 12.71
CA LEU A 10 0.44 -67.59 13.77
C LEU A 10 0.67 -66.22 13.13
N LEU A 11 -0.19 -65.27 13.47
CA LEU A 11 -0.03 -63.84 13.22
C LEU A 11 1.13 -63.29 14.05
N LEU A 12 1.98 -62.48 13.42
CA LEU A 12 2.82 -61.49 14.10
C LEU A 12 2.70 -60.16 13.35
N LEU A 13 2.19 -59.17 14.07
CA LEU A 13 1.98 -57.78 13.65
C LEU A 13 3.32 -57.09 13.41
N GLY A 14 3.55 -56.64 12.17
CA GLY A 14 4.60 -55.69 11.82
C GLY A 14 4.00 -54.31 11.56
N LEU A 15 4.29 -53.35 12.43
CA LEU A 15 4.01 -51.93 12.25
C LEU A 15 4.92 -51.38 11.14
N GLY A 16 4.37 -51.19 9.94
CA GLY A 16 5.03 -50.48 8.85
C GLY A 16 4.84 -48.97 8.99
N SER A 17 5.92 -48.25 9.27
CA SER A 17 6.02 -46.80 9.22
C SER A 17 5.84 -46.30 7.78
N GLN A 18 4.79 -45.52 7.52
CA GLN A 18 4.66 -44.79 6.26
C GLN A 18 5.55 -43.54 6.31
N GLN A 19 6.54 -43.48 5.41
CA GLN A 19 7.31 -42.27 5.15
C GLN A 19 6.37 -41.21 4.55
N ALA A 20 6.25 -40.08 5.24
CA ALA A 20 5.63 -38.89 4.69
C ALA A 20 6.48 -38.39 3.51
N SER A 21 5.96 -38.53 2.29
CA SER A 21 6.54 -37.87 1.12
C SER A 21 6.44 -36.36 1.32
N ALA A 22 7.59 -35.71 1.47
CA ALA A 22 7.69 -34.27 1.37
C ALA A 22 7.24 -33.84 -0.03
N LEU A 23 6.18 -33.04 -0.11
CA LEU A 23 5.75 -32.36 -1.33
C LEU A 23 6.90 -31.45 -1.79
N GLN A 24 7.56 -31.82 -2.89
CA GLN A 24 8.46 -30.91 -3.60
C GLN A 24 7.63 -29.74 -4.19
N PRO A 25 8.14 -28.50 -4.17
CA PRO A 25 7.51 -27.39 -4.88
C PRO A 25 7.50 -27.71 -6.37
N SER A 26 6.32 -27.68 -6.99
CA SER A 26 6.19 -27.77 -8.45
C SER A 26 6.95 -26.61 -9.10
N ALA A 27 7.84 -26.93 -10.05
CA ALA A 27 8.49 -25.92 -10.90
C ALA A 27 7.41 -25.08 -11.61
N ALA A 28 7.60 -23.75 -11.60
CA ALA A 28 6.69 -22.82 -12.29
C ALA A 28 6.63 -23.16 -13.79
N GLY A 29 5.42 -23.44 -14.29
CA GLY A 29 5.20 -23.63 -15.72
C GLY A 29 5.51 -22.35 -16.51
N ALA A 30 5.78 -22.50 -17.82
CA ALA A 30 5.98 -21.36 -18.72
C ALA A 30 4.75 -20.42 -18.66
N GLN A 31 4.99 -19.14 -18.39
CA GLN A 31 3.93 -18.13 -18.28
C GLN A 31 3.25 -17.90 -19.63
N THR A 32 1.98 -18.30 -19.76
CA THR A 32 1.21 -18.21 -21.03
C THR A 32 0.38 -16.93 -21.15
N SER A 33 0.26 -16.11 -20.10
CA SER A 33 -0.47 -14.85 -20.11
C SER A 33 0.41 -13.66 -19.72
N CYS A 34 0.14 -12.51 -20.35
CA CYS A 34 0.77 -11.25 -20.03
C CYS A 34 -0.31 -10.18 -19.71
N PRO A 35 -0.16 -9.42 -18.62
CA PRO A 35 0.73 -9.73 -17.50
C PRO A 35 0.22 -11.02 -16.80
N PRO A 36 1.03 -11.69 -15.95
CA PRO A 36 0.63 -12.97 -15.37
C PRO A 36 -0.69 -12.85 -14.60
N THR A 37 -1.65 -13.74 -14.80
CA THR A 37 -2.95 -13.61 -14.13
C THR A 37 -2.83 -13.79 -12.62
N ALA A 38 -3.20 -12.76 -11.84
CA ALA A 38 -3.26 -12.87 -10.39
C ALA A 38 -4.43 -13.77 -9.98
N THR A 39 -4.15 -14.85 -9.25
CA THR A 39 -5.17 -15.81 -8.83
C THR A 39 -5.55 -15.55 -7.38
N VAL A 40 -6.79 -15.12 -7.17
CA VAL A 40 -7.33 -14.85 -5.84
C VAL A 40 -7.41 -16.17 -5.06
N PRO A 41 -6.76 -16.29 -3.88
CA PRO A 41 -6.89 -17.48 -3.05
C PRO A 41 -8.28 -17.57 -2.43
N ALA A 42 -8.75 -18.80 -2.14
CA ALA A 42 -9.97 -18.99 -1.36
C ALA A 42 -9.84 -18.39 0.05
N ALA A 43 -10.96 -18.00 0.67
CA ALA A 43 -10.95 -17.40 2.02
C ALA A 43 -10.28 -18.27 3.10
N GLY A 44 -10.26 -19.59 2.95
CA GLY A 44 -9.55 -20.51 3.86
C GLY A 44 -8.06 -20.72 3.57
N ALA A 45 -7.50 -20.09 2.53
CA ALA A 45 -6.13 -20.33 2.10
C ALA A 45 -5.08 -19.82 3.10
N SER A 46 -3.86 -20.33 2.98
CA SER A 46 -2.72 -19.96 3.82
C SER A 46 -2.23 -18.53 3.55
N GLN A 47 -1.48 -17.96 4.49
CA GLN A 47 -0.79 -16.67 4.29
C GLN A 47 0.10 -16.71 3.04
N GLN A 48 0.79 -17.84 2.81
CA GLN A 48 1.64 -18.04 1.64
C GLN A 48 0.89 -17.83 0.32
N ALA A 49 -0.35 -18.34 0.20
CA ALA A 49 -1.15 -18.19 -1.01
C ALA A 49 -1.56 -16.72 -1.25
N PHE A 50 -1.91 -16.00 -0.18
CA PHE A 50 -2.20 -14.56 -0.26
C PHE A 50 -0.96 -13.72 -0.57
N ASP A 51 0.19 -14.09 -0.03
CA ASP A 51 1.46 -13.43 -0.34
C ASP A 51 1.88 -13.67 -1.80
N GLN A 52 1.61 -14.86 -2.35
CA GLN A 52 1.78 -15.13 -3.79
C GLN A 52 0.84 -14.27 -4.64
N TYR A 53 -0.44 -14.17 -4.27
CA TYR A 53 -1.40 -13.28 -4.93
C TYR A 53 -0.93 -11.82 -4.92
N SER A 54 -0.45 -11.32 -3.78
CA SER A 54 0.08 -9.97 -3.65
C SER A 54 1.26 -9.71 -4.58
N TRP A 55 2.19 -10.66 -4.71
CA TRP A 55 3.30 -10.54 -5.66
C TRP A 55 2.85 -10.57 -7.13
N GLN A 56 1.86 -11.39 -7.48
CA GLN A 56 1.26 -11.39 -8.82
C GLN A 56 0.61 -10.02 -9.12
N MET A 57 -0.13 -9.47 -8.16
CA MET A 57 -0.71 -8.13 -8.29
C MET A 57 0.38 -7.06 -8.43
N PHE A 58 1.44 -7.14 -7.62
CA PHE A 58 2.57 -6.22 -7.71
C PHE A 58 3.22 -6.25 -9.09
N ILE A 59 3.50 -7.44 -9.65
CA ILE A 59 4.07 -7.58 -10.99
C ILE A 59 3.11 -7.03 -12.06
N ASN A 60 1.82 -7.35 -11.98
CA ASN A 60 0.81 -6.90 -12.95
C ASN A 60 0.68 -5.39 -13.01
N LEU A 61 0.61 -4.77 -11.84
CA LEU A 61 0.44 -3.33 -11.73
C LEU A 61 1.72 -2.60 -12.13
N ASN A 62 2.88 -3.21 -11.90
CA ASN A 62 4.18 -2.65 -12.26
C ASN A 62 4.64 -3.00 -13.69
N TRP A 63 3.81 -3.70 -14.47
CA TRP A 63 4.09 -3.93 -15.88
C TRP A 63 4.09 -2.60 -16.63
N PRO A 64 4.92 -2.41 -17.68
CA PRO A 64 4.83 -1.24 -18.55
C PRO A 64 3.41 -1.03 -19.08
N ALA A 65 2.90 0.20 -19.06
CA ALA A 65 1.57 0.51 -19.54
C ALA A 65 1.51 0.68 -21.07
N GLN A 66 0.39 0.29 -21.66
CA GLN A 66 0.07 0.52 -23.06
C GLN A 66 -0.17 2.02 -23.28
N ALA A 67 0.55 2.60 -24.26
CA ALA A 67 0.43 4.02 -24.55
C ALA A 67 -1.02 4.40 -24.92
N GLY A 68 -1.56 5.41 -24.24
CA GLY A 68 -2.93 5.89 -24.44
C GLY A 68 -4.04 5.02 -23.84
N GLN A 69 -3.72 3.93 -23.16
CA GLN A 69 -4.68 3.03 -22.51
C GLN A 69 -4.31 2.87 -21.03
N ARG A 70 -4.97 3.66 -20.17
CA ARG A 70 -4.70 3.63 -18.74
C ARG A 70 -5.15 2.31 -18.14
N GLY A 71 -4.34 1.76 -17.25
CA GLY A 71 -4.62 0.51 -16.57
C GLY A 71 -4.43 -0.76 -17.41
N VAL A 72 -3.91 -0.62 -18.64
CA VAL A 72 -3.67 -1.75 -19.55
C VAL A 72 -2.17 -1.96 -19.70
N ALA A 73 -1.72 -3.20 -19.53
CA ALA A 73 -0.32 -3.56 -19.70
C ALA A 73 0.07 -3.63 -21.19
N ASP A 74 1.27 -3.19 -21.51
CA ASP A 74 1.90 -3.36 -22.82
C ASP A 74 2.65 -4.70 -22.86
N CYS A 75 2.00 -5.70 -23.43
CA CYS A 75 2.56 -7.05 -23.52
C CYS A 75 3.63 -7.23 -24.60
N SER A 76 3.94 -6.18 -25.36
CA SER A 76 5.12 -6.18 -26.23
C SER A 76 6.42 -5.89 -25.47
N LYS A 77 6.33 -5.47 -24.19
CA LYS A 77 7.48 -5.07 -23.37
C LYS A 77 7.69 -6.00 -22.18
N PRO A 78 8.94 -6.33 -21.82
CA PRO A 78 9.24 -7.04 -20.59
C PRO A 78 9.02 -6.14 -19.37
N LEU A 79 8.77 -6.77 -18.22
CA LEU A 79 8.73 -6.11 -16.91
C LEU A 79 9.99 -5.26 -16.69
N GLY A 80 9.83 -4.04 -16.17
CA GLY A 80 10.92 -3.11 -15.93
C GLY A 80 11.37 -2.30 -17.15
N SER A 81 10.72 -2.44 -18.30
CA SER A 81 10.97 -1.55 -19.44
C SER A 81 10.66 -0.08 -19.09
N PRO A 82 11.37 0.90 -19.68
CA PRO A 82 11.10 2.32 -19.43
C PRO A 82 9.68 2.74 -19.79
N GLY A 83 9.13 3.66 -19.00
CA GLY A 83 7.79 4.23 -19.17
C GLY A 83 6.99 4.17 -17.87
N ASP A 84 5.76 4.67 -17.91
CA ASP A 84 4.83 4.52 -16.80
C ASP A 84 4.40 3.05 -16.67
N THR A 85 4.30 2.59 -15.43
CA THR A 85 3.68 1.30 -15.12
C THR A 85 2.15 1.38 -15.20
N VAL A 86 1.48 0.23 -15.30
CA VAL A 86 0.00 0.13 -15.35
C VAL A 86 -0.64 0.99 -14.28
N TRP A 87 -0.21 0.90 -13.02
CA TRP A 87 -0.82 1.68 -11.95
C TRP A 87 -0.44 3.17 -11.96
N GLN A 88 0.74 3.54 -12.46
CA GLN A 88 1.11 4.96 -12.62
C GLN A 88 0.21 5.70 -13.61
N THR A 89 -0.53 4.97 -14.46
CA THR A 89 -1.52 5.55 -15.38
C THR A 89 -2.93 5.68 -14.77
N TYR A 90 -3.20 5.13 -13.60
CA TYR A 90 -4.50 5.28 -12.91
C TYR A 90 -4.79 6.75 -12.57
N LYS A 91 -6.05 7.16 -12.43
CA LYS A 91 -6.37 8.54 -12.05
C LYS A 91 -6.06 8.79 -10.58
N SER A 92 -5.30 9.85 -10.27
CA SER A 92 -5.11 10.31 -8.88
C SER A 92 -6.42 10.82 -8.28
N VAL A 93 -6.41 11.04 -6.96
CA VAL A 93 -7.41 11.88 -6.28
C VAL A 93 -7.50 13.29 -6.89
N SER A 94 -6.38 13.89 -7.30
CA SER A 94 -6.39 15.24 -7.92
C SER A 94 -6.95 15.27 -9.34
N GLU A 95 -6.91 14.16 -10.07
CA GLU A 95 -7.57 14.00 -11.38
C GLU A 95 -9.06 13.63 -11.24
N THR A 96 -9.44 13.00 -10.13
CA THR A 96 -10.81 12.49 -9.90
C THR A 96 -11.71 13.52 -9.21
N PHE A 97 -11.18 14.25 -8.23
CA PHE A 97 -11.93 15.17 -7.39
C PHE A 97 -11.57 16.62 -7.71
N LEU A 98 -12.07 17.11 -8.85
CA LEU A 98 -11.73 18.44 -9.36
C LEU A 98 -12.40 19.57 -8.58
N PRO A 99 -11.75 20.73 -8.42
CA PRO A 99 -12.34 21.90 -7.75
C PRO A 99 -13.71 22.28 -8.32
N GLY A 100 -14.64 22.61 -7.43
CA GLY A 100 -16.00 23.00 -7.81
C GLY A 100 -16.89 21.83 -8.21
N ALA A 101 -16.57 20.60 -7.77
CA ALA A 101 -17.29 19.37 -8.14
C ALA A 101 -17.39 19.17 -9.65
N LYS A 102 -16.35 19.55 -10.41
CA LYS A 102 -16.36 19.39 -11.87
C LYS A 102 -16.26 17.91 -12.24
N ASN A 103 -17.01 17.50 -13.25
CA ASN A 103 -16.88 16.16 -13.82
C ASN A 103 -15.43 15.93 -14.29
N PRO A 104 -14.74 14.87 -13.83
CA PRO A 104 -13.34 14.60 -14.13
C PRO A 104 -13.07 14.08 -15.55
N GLY A 105 -14.10 13.96 -16.38
CA GLY A 105 -14.00 13.54 -17.77
C GLY A 105 -13.96 12.02 -17.96
N PRO A 106 -13.50 11.54 -19.13
CA PRO A 106 -13.36 10.11 -19.39
C PRO A 106 -12.12 9.51 -18.73
N TRP A 107 -12.12 8.18 -18.52
CA TRP A 107 -10.99 7.43 -17.98
C TRP A 107 -9.69 7.69 -18.76
N ASN A 108 -9.68 7.44 -20.08
CA ASN A 108 -8.51 7.59 -20.94
C ASN A 108 -8.20 9.06 -21.36
N SER A 109 -8.48 10.04 -20.50
CA SER A 109 -7.99 11.41 -20.72
C SER A 109 -6.46 11.46 -20.65
N GLN A 110 -5.86 12.48 -21.27
CA GLN A 110 -4.39 12.70 -21.25
C GLN A 110 -3.83 12.55 -19.83
N LEU A 111 -2.71 11.83 -19.68
CA LEU A 111 -2.01 11.65 -18.42
C LEU A 111 -1.31 12.96 -18.03
N PRO A 112 -1.78 13.68 -16.99
CA PRO A 112 -1.08 14.85 -16.53
C PRO A 112 0.17 14.43 -15.76
N ARG A 113 1.13 15.35 -15.67
CA ARG A 113 2.22 15.19 -14.70
C ARG A 113 1.63 15.20 -13.29
N ARG A 114 2.04 14.25 -12.45
CA ARG A 114 1.62 14.21 -11.04
C ARG A 114 2.12 15.45 -10.30
N ASN A 115 1.30 15.96 -9.39
CA ASN A 115 1.68 17.00 -8.43
C ASN A 115 1.47 16.46 -7.02
N LEU A 116 2.57 16.08 -6.36
CA LEU A 116 2.52 15.44 -5.05
C LEU A 116 2.78 16.47 -3.96
N SER A 117 2.10 16.27 -2.84
CA SER A 117 2.32 17.03 -1.61
C SER A 117 2.41 16.05 -0.45
N LEU A 118 2.60 16.56 0.76
CA LEU A 118 2.26 15.80 1.95
C LEU A 118 0.75 15.54 1.93
N ILE A 119 0.32 14.30 2.16
CA ILE A 119 -1.10 13.99 2.30
C ILE A 119 -1.48 14.16 3.76
N ASN A 120 -2.02 15.34 4.10
CA ASN A 120 -2.60 15.62 5.41
C ASN A 120 -4.13 15.52 5.33
N ILE A 121 -4.69 14.32 5.47
CA ILE A 121 -6.15 14.10 5.45
C ILE A 121 -6.81 14.71 6.70
N ALA A 122 -6.07 14.93 7.81
CA ALA A 122 -6.58 15.65 8.98
C ALA A 122 -6.79 17.16 8.75
N ALA A 123 -6.34 17.72 7.62
CA ALA A 123 -6.59 19.12 7.27
C ALA A 123 -8.03 19.40 6.83
N VAL A 124 -8.88 18.36 6.71
CA VAL A 124 -10.29 18.47 6.33
C VAL A 124 -11.17 18.13 7.54
N LYS A 125 -11.72 19.19 8.16
CA LYS A 125 -12.43 19.23 9.44
C LYS A 125 -13.33 18.02 9.75
N ASN A 126 -13.07 17.32 10.86
CA ASN A 126 -14.00 17.22 12.00
C ASN A 126 -13.26 16.81 13.29
N THR A 127 -13.57 17.48 14.39
CA THR A 127 -12.80 17.61 15.64
C THR A 127 -12.85 16.40 16.59
N GLN A 128 -13.04 15.18 16.09
CA GLN A 128 -13.11 13.99 16.95
C GLN A 128 -12.37 12.73 16.44
N VAL A 129 -11.74 12.76 15.26
CA VAL A 129 -11.02 11.60 14.70
C VAL A 129 -9.60 11.97 14.26
N VAL A 130 -8.89 12.73 15.09
CA VAL A 130 -7.54 13.24 14.76
C VAL A 130 -6.42 12.18 14.88
N GLN A 131 -6.75 10.96 15.30
CA GLN A 131 -5.74 9.92 15.56
C GLN A 131 -5.59 8.87 14.43
N ALA A 132 -6.50 8.80 13.45
CA ALA A 132 -6.58 7.66 12.52
C ALA A 132 -6.38 8.00 11.03
N ASP A 133 -6.49 9.27 10.61
CA ASP A 133 -6.66 9.58 9.18
C ASP A 133 -5.37 10.06 8.47
N ASN A 134 -4.26 10.25 9.18
CA ASN A 134 -3.03 10.79 8.57
C ASN A 134 -2.29 9.75 7.74
N GLN A 135 -2.10 9.97 6.44
CA GLN A 135 -1.13 9.18 5.66
C GLN A 135 0.27 9.67 6.09
N ALA A 136 1.15 8.76 6.56
CA ALA A 136 2.11 9.01 7.64
C ALA A 136 1.39 9.34 8.96
N VAL A 137 0.81 8.33 9.58
CA VAL A 137 0.06 8.52 10.82
C VAL A 137 0.98 9.12 11.85
N GLY A 138 0.80 10.42 12.12
CA GLY A 138 1.54 11.16 13.14
C GLY A 138 2.34 12.34 12.63
N GLY A 139 2.59 12.57 11.33
CA GLY A 139 3.36 13.76 10.93
C GLY A 139 3.94 13.73 9.53
N TRP A 140 4.83 14.68 9.23
CA TRP A 140 5.70 14.55 8.07
C TRP A 140 6.71 13.41 8.26
N LEU A 141 7.32 12.95 7.16
CA LEU A 141 8.37 11.95 7.17
C LEU A 141 9.55 12.45 6.33
N ILE A 142 10.66 12.75 7.00
CA ILE A 142 11.90 13.26 6.40
C ILE A 142 12.93 12.14 6.31
N ASP A 143 13.46 11.90 5.11
CA ASP A 143 14.48 10.89 4.86
C ASP A 143 15.85 11.26 5.48
N GLN A 144 16.79 10.32 5.50
CA GLN A 144 18.14 10.51 6.04
C GLN A 144 19.00 11.50 5.22
N ARG A 145 18.46 12.06 4.13
CA ARG A 145 19.06 13.17 3.36
C ARG A 145 18.37 14.51 3.62
N GLY A 146 17.41 14.58 4.54
CA GLY A 146 16.68 15.80 4.87
C GLY A 146 15.57 16.14 3.87
N ASN A 147 15.16 15.20 3.01
CA ASN A 147 14.09 15.43 2.04
C ASN A 147 12.75 14.88 2.53
N PRO A 148 11.63 15.58 2.28
CA PRO A 148 10.31 15.08 2.60
C PRO A 148 9.92 13.88 1.75
N THR A 149 9.13 12.99 2.36
CA THR A 149 8.46 11.89 1.69
C THR A 149 7.08 12.35 1.22
N TYR A 150 6.81 12.15 -0.06
CA TYR A 150 5.58 12.53 -0.74
C TYR A 150 4.65 11.34 -0.91
N TYR A 151 3.36 11.60 -1.05
CA TYR A 151 2.36 10.53 -1.19
C TYR A 151 1.44 10.79 -2.38
N ASP A 152 0.96 9.71 -2.98
CA ASP A 152 -0.09 9.75 -4.00
C ASP A 152 -1.11 8.64 -3.75
N ILE A 153 -2.37 8.93 -4.11
CA ILE A 153 -3.48 7.97 -4.07
C ILE A 153 -4.12 7.96 -5.45
N ALA A 154 -4.21 6.77 -6.04
CA ALA A 154 -4.81 6.56 -7.35
C ALA A 154 -5.82 5.41 -7.32
N ALA A 155 -6.85 5.52 -8.16
CA ALA A 155 -7.93 4.55 -8.25
C ALA A 155 -7.94 3.90 -9.63
N ASN A 156 -8.18 2.60 -9.70
CA ASN A 156 -8.31 1.92 -11.00
C ASN A 156 -9.60 2.32 -11.73
N GLU A 157 -9.75 1.85 -12.98
CA GLU A 157 -10.88 2.23 -13.83
C GLU A 157 -12.24 1.89 -13.20
N VAL A 158 -12.34 0.73 -12.54
CA VAL A 158 -13.58 0.28 -11.89
C VAL A 158 -13.98 1.22 -10.76
N SER A 159 -13.04 1.57 -9.88
CA SER A 159 -13.26 2.55 -8.82
C SER A 159 -13.63 3.93 -9.38
N TYR A 160 -12.89 4.39 -10.40
CA TYR A 160 -13.14 5.67 -11.04
C TYR A 160 -14.54 5.75 -11.67
N ASN A 161 -14.91 4.74 -12.44
CA ASN A 161 -16.22 4.68 -13.10
C ASN A 161 -17.36 4.65 -12.08
N TYR A 162 -17.18 3.95 -10.95
CA TYR A 162 -18.15 3.98 -9.86
C TYR A 162 -18.30 5.39 -9.26
N ILE A 163 -17.19 6.08 -9.01
CA ILE A 163 -17.21 7.46 -8.48
C ILE A 163 -17.93 8.39 -9.47
N VAL A 164 -17.60 8.33 -10.76
CA VAL A 164 -18.18 9.20 -11.78
C VAL A 164 -19.65 8.90 -12.02
N ALA A 165 -20.04 7.62 -12.12
CA ALA A 165 -21.42 7.21 -12.40
C ALA A 165 -22.41 7.60 -11.28
N ASN A 166 -21.93 7.79 -10.06
CA ASN A 166 -22.73 8.19 -8.90
C ASN A 166 -22.55 9.67 -8.52
N ASP A 167 -21.82 10.46 -9.32
CA ASP A 167 -21.43 11.84 -9.00
C ASP A 167 -20.74 11.99 -7.62
N PHE A 168 -20.08 10.93 -7.13
CA PHE A 168 -19.43 10.95 -5.82
C PHE A 168 -18.14 11.76 -5.77
N TYR A 169 -17.73 12.36 -6.88
CA TYR A 169 -16.73 13.44 -6.89
C TYR A 169 -17.28 14.77 -6.33
N ASN A 170 -18.61 14.90 -6.23
CA ASN A 170 -19.31 16.03 -5.62
C ASN A 170 -19.58 15.78 -4.13
N ALA A 171 -19.03 16.63 -3.27
CA ALA A 171 -19.15 16.52 -1.82
C ALA A 171 -20.61 16.49 -1.34
N VAL A 172 -21.49 17.30 -1.94
CA VAL A 172 -22.92 17.36 -1.56
C VAL A 172 -23.62 16.03 -1.83
N VAL A 173 -23.28 15.39 -2.96
CA VAL A 173 -23.89 14.11 -3.36
C VAL A 173 -23.39 12.98 -2.46
N VAL A 174 -22.07 12.86 -2.28
CA VAL A 174 -21.50 11.76 -1.50
C VAL A 174 -21.76 11.90 0.00
N ASP A 175 -21.83 13.11 0.55
CA ASP A 175 -22.18 13.34 1.95
C ASP A 175 -23.65 12.93 2.24
N ALA A 176 -24.54 13.05 1.26
CA ALA A 176 -25.94 12.63 1.37
C ALA A 176 -26.16 11.12 1.11
N ALA A 177 -25.15 10.41 0.60
CA ALA A 177 -25.25 9.01 0.25
C ALA A 177 -25.38 8.14 1.52
N LYS A 178 -26.39 7.26 1.53
CA LYS A 178 -26.64 6.32 2.63
C LYS A 178 -25.97 4.96 2.43
N ASN A 179 -25.59 4.66 1.19
CA ASN A 179 -24.93 3.43 0.83
C ASN A 179 -23.84 3.75 -0.20
N ILE A 180 -22.61 3.44 0.14
CA ILE A 180 -21.46 3.53 -0.74
C ILE A 180 -20.83 2.13 -0.70
N GLY A 181 -20.95 1.40 -1.79
CA GLY A 181 -20.39 0.06 -1.94
C GLY A 181 -19.74 -0.07 -3.31
N PHE A 182 -18.40 -0.09 -3.33
CA PHE A 182 -17.67 -0.30 -4.57
C PHE A 182 -18.01 -1.67 -5.17
N PRO A 183 -18.04 -1.81 -6.50
CA PRO A 183 -18.19 -3.10 -7.14
C PRO A 183 -16.91 -3.94 -6.98
N ASN A 184 -17.02 -5.27 -7.16
CA ASN A 184 -15.84 -6.14 -7.27
C ASN A 184 -14.89 -5.65 -8.36
N ASN A 185 -13.60 -5.92 -8.20
CA ASN A 185 -12.50 -5.40 -9.02
C ASN A 185 -12.23 -3.89 -8.86
N ALA A 186 -12.93 -3.19 -7.96
CA ALA A 186 -12.48 -1.88 -7.50
C ALA A 186 -11.10 -2.01 -6.82
N GLY A 187 -10.22 -1.06 -7.10
CA GLY A 187 -8.87 -1.05 -6.56
C GLY A 187 -8.37 0.36 -6.27
N GLU A 188 -7.49 0.44 -5.28
CA GLU A 188 -6.80 1.65 -4.87
C GLU A 188 -5.31 1.37 -4.71
N ILE A 189 -4.52 2.35 -5.09
CA ILE A 189 -3.09 2.38 -4.88
C ILE A 189 -2.79 3.56 -3.99
N LYS A 190 -2.07 3.32 -2.90
CA LYS A 190 -1.43 4.37 -2.12
C LYS A 190 0.07 4.19 -2.24
N SER A 191 0.79 5.27 -2.47
CA SER A 191 2.23 5.21 -2.72
C SER A 191 2.95 6.31 -1.95
N SER A 192 4.15 5.99 -1.48
CA SER A 192 5.07 6.92 -0.83
C SER A 192 6.35 7.01 -1.65
N TRP A 193 6.88 8.22 -1.76
CA TRP A 193 7.92 8.59 -2.71
C TRP A 193 8.95 9.48 -2.04
N ARG A 194 10.24 9.22 -2.27
CA ARG A 194 11.32 10.12 -1.85
C ARG A 194 11.98 10.79 -3.04
N ILE A 195 12.57 11.95 -2.82
CA ILE A 195 13.39 12.64 -3.83
C ILE A 195 14.69 11.85 -4.02
N LEU A 196 15.01 11.51 -5.27
CA LEU A 196 16.31 10.94 -5.64
C LEU A 196 17.26 12.06 -6.09
N THR A 197 18.42 12.13 -5.47
CA THR A 197 19.49 13.08 -5.83
C THR A 197 20.63 12.38 -6.57
N SER A 198 21.63 13.14 -7.01
CA SER A 198 22.83 12.57 -7.66
C SER A 198 23.63 11.61 -6.79
N ALA A 199 23.41 11.61 -5.48
CA ALA A 199 24.05 10.66 -4.57
C ALA A 199 23.27 9.35 -4.40
N ASP A 200 22.05 9.23 -4.93
CA ASP A 200 21.25 7.99 -4.87
C ASP A 200 21.54 7.11 -6.10
N ASP A 201 21.49 5.79 -5.92
CA ASP A 201 21.47 4.84 -7.03
C ASP A 201 20.03 4.69 -7.55
N SER A 202 19.66 5.51 -8.53
CA SER A 202 18.31 5.52 -9.10
C SER A 202 17.94 4.21 -9.82
N SER A 203 18.93 3.37 -10.19
CA SER A 203 18.67 2.07 -10.84
C SER A 203 18.00 1.05 -9.92
N ARG A 204 17.93 1.36 -8.61
CA ARG A 204 17.28 0.53 -7.59
C ARG A 204 15.82 0.86 -7.33
N TYR A 205 15.28 1.87 -8.01
CA TYR A 205 13.95 2.41 -7.74
C TYR A 205 13.08 2.36 -8.99
N LEU A 206 11.78 2.10 -8.80
CA LEU A 206 10.77 2.58 -9.75
C LEU A 206 10.72 4.11 -9.63
N THR A 207 10.93 4.80 -10.75
CA THR A 207 11.06 6.26 -10.77
C THR A 207 9.88 6.96 -11.40
N MET A 208 9.66 8.21 -11.01
CA MET A 208 8.68 9.11 -11.63
C MET A 208 9.20 10.55 -11.61
N LYS A 209 9.06 11.28 -12.73
CA LYS A 209 9.20 12.74 -12.73
C LYS A 209 7.87 13.37 -12.35
N ALA A 210 7.86 14.16 -11.27
CA ALA A 210 6.65 14.81 -10.77
C ALA A 210 6.92 16.26 -10.37
N LEU A 211 5.85 17.04 -10.26
CA LEU A 211 5.87 18.25 -9.46
C LEU A 211 5.69 17.86 -7.99
N VAL A 212 6.41 18.56 -7.11
CA VAL A 212 6.33 18.38 -5.66
C VAL A 212 6.21 19.71 -4.96
N THR A 213 5.37 19.78 -3.93
CA THR A 213 5.27 20.94 -3.03
C THR A 213 6.61 21.15 -2.32
N GLN A 214 7.08 22.40 -2.30
CA GLN A 214 8.22 22.83 -1.49
C GLN A 214 7.74 23.35 -0.14
N PHE A 215 8.56 23.17 0.89
CA PHE A 215 8.24 23.55 2.26
C PHE A 215 9.40 24.33 2.86
N ASP A 216 9.08 25.28 3.75
CA ASP A 216 10.08 25.92 4.61
C ASP A 216 10.50 25.01 5.78
N SER A 217 11.40 25.50 6.64
CA SER A 217 11.91 24.73 7.79
C SER A 217 10.85 24.42 8.85
N GLN A 218 9.69 25.06 8.81
CA GLN A 218 8.54 24.82 9.69
C GLN A 218 7.48 23.92 9.03
N GLY A 219 7.73 23.43 7.81
CA GLY A 219 6.81 22.59 7.07
C GLY A 219 5.64 23.35 6.46
N GLN A 220 5.76 24.67 6.28
CA GLN A 220 4.76 25.46 5.58
C GLN A 220 5.03 25.43 4.07
N PRO A 221 4.02 25.14 3.23
CA PRO A 221 4.17 25.18 1.77
C PRO A 221 4.63 26.56 1.29
N ASN A 222 5.69 26.63 0.49
CA ASN A 222 6.23 27.89 -0.04
C ASN A 222 6.48 27.88 -1.55
N GLY A 223 6.12 26.80 -2.25
CA GLY A 223 6.33 26.69 -3.69
C GLY A 223 6.05 25.30 -4.25
N THR A 224 6.44 25.09 -5.50
CA THR A 224 6.39 23.80 -6.19
C THR A 224 7.59 23.70 -7.11
N THR A 225 8.22 22.53 -7.17
CA THR A 225 9.37 22.26 -8.05
C THR A 225 9.21 20.92 -8.75
N GLU A 226 9.89 20.73 -9.88
CA GLU A 226 10.06 19.39 -10.44
C GLU A 226 11.06 18.59 -9.60
N ALA A 227 10.81 17.30 -9.45
CA ALA A 227 11.71 16.34 -8.81
C ALA A 227 11.66 14.98 -9.52
N ASN A 228 12.78 14.25 -9.46
CA ASN A 228 12.81 12.83 -9.77
C ASN A 228 12.56 12.05 -8.49
N LEU A 229 11.51 11.25 -8.47
CA LEU A 229 11.07 10.50 -7.29
C LEU A 229 11.38 9.03 -7.43
N GLY A 230 11.69 8.37 -6.32
CA GLY A 230 11.82 6.92 -6.20
C GLY A 230 10.74 6.37 -5.28
N LEU A 231 10.05 5.31 -5.73
CA LEU A 231 9.00 4.66 -4.94
C LEU A 231 9.63 3.97 -3.73
N VAL A 232 9.15 4.30 -2.53
CA VAL A 232 9.64 3.72 -1.27
C VAL A 232 8.61 2.84 -0.57
N GLY A 233 7.31 3.07 -0.78
CA GLY A 233 6.26 2.23 -0.23
C GLY A 233 5.02 2.20 -1.13
N LEU A 234 4.32 1.08 -1.12
CA LEU A 234 3.15 0.84 -1.97
C LEU A 234 2.12 -0.02 -1.25
N HIS A 235 0.90 0.49 -1.14
CA HIS A 235 -0.28 -0.29 -0.82
C HIS A 235 -1.05 -0.60 -2.08
N ILE A 236 -1.33 -1.88 -2.29
CA ILE A 236 -2.24 -2.39 -3.31
C ILE A 236 -3.48 -2.90 -2.58
N ILE A 237 -4.59 -2.20 -2.77
CA ILE A 237 -5.85 -2.45 -2.08
C ILE A 237 -6.85 -2.92 -3.12
N SER A 238 -7.38 -4.14 -2.97
CA SER A 238 -8.22 -4.78 -3.99
C SER A 238 -9.52 -5.26 -3.38
N LYS A 239 -10.65 -4.79 -3.92
CA LYS A 239 -11.97 -5.37 -3.63
C LYS A 239 -12.19 -6.58 -4.51
N VAL A 240 -12.31 -7.74 -3.87
CA VAL A 240 -12.37 -9.03 -4.55
C VAL A 240 -13.62 -9.78 -4.12
N GLU A 241 -14.23 -10.51 -5.05
CA GLU A 241 -15.37 -11.36 -4.75
C GLU A 241 -15.04 -12.35 -3.63
N GLY A 242 -15.94 -12.50 -2.65
CA GLY A 242 -15.71 -13.30 -1.44
C GLY A 242 -14.87 -12.61 -0.35
N PHE A 243 -14.37 -11.39 -0.59
CA PHE A 243 -13.60 -10.60 0.38
C PHE A 243 -14.21 -9.20 0.53
N PRO A 244 -15.38 -9.05 1.20
CA PRO A 244 -16.07 -7.78 1.32
C PRO A 244 -15.28 -6.71 2.11
N GLN A 245 -14.33 -7.11 2.96
CA GLN A 245 -13.41 -6.21 3.67
C GLN A 245 -12.09 -5.94 2.91
N TRP A 246 -12.03 -6.32 1.64
CA TRP A 246 -10.92 -6.12 0.70
C TRP A 246 -9.65 -6.90 1.09
N ILE A 247 -8.73 -7.04 0.15
CA ILE A 247 -7.37 -7.58 0.36
C ILE A 247 -6.38 -6.42 0.32
N TRP A 248 -5.46 -6.40 1.29
CA TRP A 248 -4.54 -5.30 1.56
C TRP A 248 -3.10 -5.80 1.45
N SER A 249 -2.40 -5.41 0.39
CA SER A 249 -1.01 -5.83 0.14
C SER A 249 -0.09 -4.65 0.37
N THR A 250 0.95 -4.80 1.19
CA THR A 250 1.91 -3.72 1.44
C THR A 250 3.33 -4.10 1.04
N PHE A 251 3.93 -3.29 0.16
CA PHE A 251 5.27 -3.46 -0.37
C PHE A 251 6.15 -2.29 0.03
N GLU A 252 7.43 -2.57 0.20
CA GLU A 252 8.45 -1.57 0.49
C GLU A 252 9.68 -1.75 -0.39
N GLN A 253 10.37 -0.64 -0.64
CA GLN A 253 11.71 -0.67 -1.19
C GLN A 253 12.70 -1.16 -0.11
N VAL A 254 13.61 -2.08 -0.48
CA VAL A 254 14.46 -2.83 0.47
C VAL A 254 15.48 -1.98 1.24
N ASP A 255 15.80 -0.80 0.73
CA ASP A 255 16.70 0.19 1.32
C ASP A 255 15.94 1.25 2.14
N ASN A 256 14.69 1.02 2.54
CA ASN A 256 14.02 1.91 3.50
C ASN A 256 14.65 1.81 4.89
N VAL A 257 14.65 0.58 5.44
CA VAL A 257 15.17 0.20 6.75
C VAL A 257 15.81 -1.19 6.66
N PRO A 258 16.79 -1.52 7.51
CA PRO A 258 17.43 -2.83 7.50
C PRO A 258 16.45 -3.97 7.84
N PRO A 259 16.71 -5.20 7.35
CA PRO A 259 15.98 -6.37 7.82
C PRO A 259 16.27 -6.62 9.30
N LYS A 260 15.39 -7.37 9.96
CA LYS A 260 15.62 -7.85 11.33
C LYS A 260 16.10 -9.29 11.34
N THR A 261 16.97 -9.60 12.30
CA THR A 261 17.41 -10.96 12.61
C THR A 261 17.23 -11.26 14.09
N GLN A 262 17.10 -12.53 14.45
CA GLN A 262 17.08 -12.95 15.85
C GLN A 262 18.50 -13.15 16.38
N LEU A 263 18.87 -12.38 17.40
CA LEU A 263 20.12 -12.53 18.13
C LEU A 263 19.81 -12.64 19.62
N GLY A 264 20.15 -13.78 20.23
CA GLY A 264 19.90 -14.01 21.67
C GLY A 264 18.42 -13.90 22.07
N GLY A 265 17.50 -14.36 21.22
CA GLY A 265 16.06 -14.30 21.46
C GLY A 265 15.42 -12.91 21.29
N ARG A 266 16.16 -11.93 20.75
CA ARG A 266 15.66 -10.59 20.45
C ARG A 266 15.80 -10.28 18.97
N TRP A 267 14.81 -9.57 18.43
CA TRP A 267 14.88 -9.02 17.08
C TRP A 267 15.77 -7.78 17.08
N VAL A 268 16.81 -7.79 16.24
CA VAL A 268 17.75 -6.68 16.06
C VAL A 268 17.84 -6.29 14.59
N ASP A 269 18.01 -5.00 14.33
CA ASP A 269 18.24 -4.48 12.98
C ASP A 269 19.61 -4.94 12.45
N GLN A 270 19.66 -5.45 11.22
CA GLN A 270 20.87 -5.98 10.58
C GLN A 270 21.20 -5.20 9.29
N PRO A 271 21.76 -3.98 9.39
CA PRO A 271 22.12 -3.20 8.22
C PRO A 271 23.25 -3.86 7.42
N ALA A 272 23.07 -3.92 6.10
CA ALA A 272 24.09 -4.37 5.17
C ALA A 272 25.18 -3.30 4.98
N SER A 273 26.45 -3.72 4.98
CA SER A 273 27.58 -2.83 4.76
C SER A 273 27.49 -2.16 3.38
N GLY A 274 27.76 -0.85 3.33
CA GLY A 274 27.74 -0.07 2.09
C GLY A 274 26.35 0.31 1.57
N ILE A 275 25.26 -0.15 2.20
CA ILE A 275 23.90 0.23 1.84
C ILE A 275 23.49 1.49 2.60
N PHE A 276 23.05 2.51 1.86
CA PHE A 276 22.39 3.67 2.43
C PHE A 276 20.91 3.37 2.62
N TYR A 277 20.46 3.33 3.87
CA TYR A 277 19.04 3.17 4.18
C TYR A 277 18.35 4.53 4.25
N SER A 278 17.28 4.70 3.48
CA SER A 278 16.55 5.97 3.28
C SER A 278 16.00 6.54 4.59
N TYR A 279 15.62 5.69 5.55
CA TYR A 279 14.98 6.12 6.80
C TYR A 279 15.65 5.59 8.06
N PHE A 280 16.73 4.81 7.97
CA PHE A 280 17.37 4.22 9.16
C PHE A 280 18.66 4.95 9.55
N ASN A 281 18.84 5.16 10.85
CA ASN A 281 20.06 5.70 11.43
C ASN A 281 20.56 4.81 12.58
N ALA A 282 21.69 4.14 12.37
CA ALA A 282 22.29 3.24 13.37
C ALA A 282 22.72 3.94 14.68
N LYS A 283 22.86 5.27 14.65
CA LYS A 283 23.24 6.08 15.82
C LYS A 283 22.02 6.70 16.51
N ALA A 284 20.81 6.51 16.00
CA ALA A 284 19.61 7.05 16.61
C ALA A 284 19.35 6.36 17.96
N PRO A 285 19.08 7.12 19.04
CA PRO A 285 18.62 6.56 20.30
C PRO A 285 17.32 5.77 20.12
N ALA A 286 17.14 4.68 20.86
CA ALA A 286 15.98 3.79 20.71
C ALA A 286 14.64 4.52 20.92
N GLU A 287 14.60 5.48 21.84
CA GLU A 287 13.46 6.33 22.16
C GLU A 287 13.10 7.34 21.05
N SER A 288 14.01 7.59 20.11
CA SER A 288 13.76 8.46 18.95
C SER A 288 13.22 7.70 17.74
N LEU A 289 13.34 6.36 17.72
CA LEU A 289 12.88 5.55 16.61
C LEU A 289 11.36 5.58 16.49
N ASN A 290 10.86 5.72 15.25
CA ASN A 290 9.43 5.69 14.93
C ASN A 290 8.62 6.72 15.75
N GLN A 291 9.25 7.84 16.14
CA GLN A 291 8.55 8.92 16.82
C GLN A 291 8.14 9.99 15.82
N SER A 292 6.87 10.36 15.86
CA SER A 292 6.39 11.51 15.11
C SER A 292 7.17 12.77 15.50
N PRO A 293 7.59 13.61 14.53
CA PRO A 293 8.20 14.91 14.79
C PRO A 293 7.18 15.99 15.15
N CYS A 294 5.88 15.69 15.10
CA CYS A 294 4.80 16.66 15.22
C CYS A 294 4.18 16.70 16.63
N LEU A 295 3.96 17.91 17.11
CA LEU A 295 2.93 18.27 18.08
C LEU A 295 1.71 18.76 17.31
N TRP A 296 0.69 17.92 17.25
CA TRP A 296 -0.55 18.26 16.55
C TRP A 296 -1.35 19.29 17.34
N GLN A 297 -1.62 20.43 16.72
CA GLN A 297 -2.35 21.53 17.33
C GLN A 297 -3.50 21.97 16.43
N GLN A 298 -4.63 22.33 17.05
CA GLN A 298 -5.76 22.88 16.31
C GLN A 298 -5.54 24.37 16.08
N GLN A 299 -5.43 24.80 14.82
CA GLN A 299 -5.25 26.18 14.41
C GLN A 299 -6.28 26.53 13.32
N ALA A 300 -7.09 27.57 13.54
CA ALA A 300 -8.18 27.98 12.63
C ALA A 300 -9.12 26.81 12.22
N GLY A 301 -9.34 25.86 13.14
CA GLY A 301 -10.16 24.68 12.90
C GLY A 301 -9.51 23.63 12.00
N LYS A 302 -8.20 23.70 11.73
CA LYS A 302 -7.42 22.67 11.06
C LYS A 302 -6.39 22.09 12.03
N MET A 303 -6.07 20.80 11.87
CA MET A 303 -4.95 20.21 12.57
C MET A 303 -3.66 20.56 11.83
N VAL A 304 -2.76 21.25 12.52
CA VAL A 304 -1.46 21.66 12.02
C VAL A 304 -0.40 20.90 12.80
N CYS A 305 0.58 20.35 12.09
CA CYS A 305 1.77 19.80 12.70
C CYS A 305 2.70 20.96 13.06
N THR A 306 2.96 21.14 14.35
CA THR A 306 4.03 22.01 14.84
C THR A 306 5.22 21.13 15.23
N PRO A 307 6.44 21.37 14.74
CA PRO A 307 7.59 20.52 15.09
C PRO A 307 7.85 20.49 16.61
N LYS A 308 8.20 19.31 17.14
CA LYS A 308 8.67 19.15 18.52
C LYS A 308 9.96 19.95 18.75
N PRO A 309 10.24 20.43 19.97
CA PRO A 309 11.50 21.11 20.28
C PRO A 309 12.72 20.29 19.83
N GLY A 310 13.64 20.93 19.10
CA GLY A 310 14.83 20.29 18.53
C GLY A 310 14.60 19.57 17.19
N SER A 311 13.38 19.57 16.65
CA SER A 311 13.04 19.05 15.32
C SER A 311 12.62 20.18 14.38
N SER A 312 12.73 19.93 13.08
CA SER A 312 12.33 20.83 11.99
C SER A 312 11.93 20.02 10.76
N PHE A 313 11.41 20.68 9.72
CA PHE A 313 11.07 20.03 8.45
C PHE A 313 12.28 19.53 7.64
N SER A 314 13.50 19.67 8.16
CA SER A 314 14.72 19.10 7.58
C SER A 314 15.41 18.11 8.51
N THR A 315 14.85 17.86 9.70
CA THR A 315 15.37 16.88 10.65
C THR A 315 14.95 15.48 10.20
N PRO A 316 15.88 14.56 9.89
CA PRO A 316 15.52 13.20 9.51
C PRO A 316 14.76 12.45 10.60
N ASP A 317 13.74 11.70 10.20
CA ASP A 317 12.96 10.84 11.08
C ASP A 317 13.56 9.42 11.06
N PRO A 318 14.25 8.97 12.10
CA PRO A 318 14.85 7.65 12.11
C PRO A 318 13.77 6.59 12.36
N LEU A 319 13.66 5.66 11.43
CA LEU A 319 12.73 4.55 11.46
C LEU A 319 13.45 3.22 11.60
N ASN A 320 12.75 2.26 12.20
CA ASN A 320 13.01 0.86 11.97
C ASN A 320 11.68 0.13 11.77
N ARG A 321 11.76 -1.11 11.29
CA ARG A 321 10.58 -1.98 11.30
C ARG A 321 10.25 -2.35 12.75
N VAL A 322 8.98 -2.38 13.14
CA VAL A 322 8.60 -2.94 14.46
C VAL A 322 8.33 -4.44 14.34
N THR A 323 7.43 -4.82 13.43
CA THR A 323 7.02 -6.21 13.20
C THR A 323 7.89 -6.82 12.10
N PRO A 324 8.73 -7.82 12.39
CA PRO A 324 9.54 -8.50 11.37
C PRO A 324 8.66 -9.09 10.25
N ILE A 325 9.21 -9.15 9.03
CA ILE A 325 8.60 -9.92 7.94
C ILE A 325 8.64 -11.40 8.36
N THR A 326 7.51 -12.09 8.21
CA THR A 326 7.43 -13.51 8.61
C THR A 326 8.27 -14.40 7.71
N ASP A 327 8.74 -15.54 8.20
CA ASP A 327 9.54 -16.48 7.40
C ASP A 327 8.80 -16.94 6.13
N VAL A 328 7.48 -17.14 6.21
CA VAL A 328 6.64 -17.52 5.06
C VAL A 328 6.62 -16.41 4.01
N THR A 329 6.42 -15.17 4.43
CA THR A 329 6.46 -14.01 3.52
C THR A 329 7.85 -13.82 2.93
N GLN A 330 8.91 -14.01 3.73
CA GLN A 330 10.29 -13.90 3.27
C GLN A 330 10.66 -14.99 2.25
N GLN A 331 10.13 -16.20 2.39
CA GLN A 331 10.28 -17.26 1.38
C GLN A 331 9.64 -16.85 0.05
N ILE A 332 8.43 -16.28 0.10
CA ILE A 332 7.75 -15.77 -1.11
C ILE A 332 8.51 -14.58 -1.71
N ASN A 333 9.00 -13.64 -0.91
CA ASN A 333 9.86 -12.56 -1.38
C ASN A 333 11.08 -13.11 -2.12
N THR A 334 11.78 -14.08 -1.52
CA THR A 334 12.97 -14.71 -2.12
C THR A 334 12.63 -15.39 -3.44
N GLN A 335 11.50 -16.09 -3.50
CA GLN A 335 11.01 -16.76 -4.71
C GLN A 335 10.79 -15.76 -5.85
N TYR A 336 9.99 -14.71 -5.62
CA TYR A 336 9.67 -13.72 -6.67
C TYR A 336 10.86 -12.83 -7.00
N GLN A 337 11.66 -12.43 -6.01
CA GLN A 337 12.87 -11.68 -6.28
C GLN A 337 13.85 -12.49 -7.12
N SER A 338 13.90 -13.82 -7.00
CA SER A 338 14.75 -14.70 -7.83
C SER A 338 14.15 -15.04 -9.20
N ASP A 339 12.89 -14.64 -9.48
CA ASP A 339 12.28 -14.83 -10.78
C ASP A 339 13.07 -14.09 -11.87
N PRO A 340 13.34 -14.69 -13.05
CA PRO A 340 14.15 -14.07 -14.09
C PRO A 340 13.64 -12.70 -14.56
N GLN A 341 12.33 -12.48 -14.66
CA GLN A 341 11.78 -11.19 -15.10
C GLN A 341 11.95 -10.14 -14.00
N VAL A 342 11.71 -10.52 -12.74
CA VAL A 342 11.90 -9.62 -11.59
C VAL A 342 13.39 -9.28 -11.41
N GLN A 343 14.29 -10.25 -11.51
CA GLN A 343 15.75 -10.07 -11.43
C GLN A 343 16.31 -9.09 -12.46
N GLN A 344 15.71 -9.05 -13.66
CA GLN A 344 16.10 -8.16 -14.75
C GLN A 344 15.53 -6.74 -14.61
N SER A 345 14.63 -6.52 -13.63
CA SER A 345 13.97 -5.25 -13.40
C SER A 345 14.41 -4.59 -12.08
N VAL A 346 13.96 -3.36 -11.84
CA VAL A 346 14.12 -2.68 -10.55
C VAL A 346 13.33 -3.36 -9.43
N PHE A 347 12.37 -4.23 -9.76
CA PHE A 347 11.44 -4.83 -8.80
C PHE A 347 12.08 -5.87 -7.89
N LYS A 348 13.29 -6.36 -8.18
CA LYS A 348 14.09 -7.13 -7.23
C LYS A 348 14.47 -6.36 -5.96
N TYR A 349 14.38 -5.03 -5.98
CA TYR A 349 14.63 -4.15 -4.84
C TYR A 349 13.36 -3.77 -4.07
N TYR A 350 12.27 -4.51 -4.29
CA TYR A 350 11.03 -4.38 -3.54
C TYR A 350 10.71 -5.69 -2.85
N GLN A 351 10.01 -5.62 -1.72
CA GLN A 351 9.61 -6.78 -0.94
C GLN A 351 8.21 -6.59 -0.37
N LEU A 352 7.44 -7.68 -0.32
CA LEU A 352 6.18 -7.73 0.39
C LEU A 352 6.46 -7.73 1.90
N ILE A 353 5.77 -6.88 2.63
CA ILE A 353 5.81 -6.84 4.09
C ILE A 353 4.76 -7.79 4.67
N THR A 354 3.53 -7.71 4.17
CA THR A 354 2.44 -8.62 4.52
C THR A 354 1.25 -8.44 3.56
N THR A 355 0.41 -9.47 3.49
CA THR A 355 -0.93 -9.41 2.90
C THR A 355 -1.96 -9.55 4.00
N GLN A 356 -2.67 -8.47 4.32
CA GLN A 356 -3.77 -8.50 5.28
C GLN A 356 -5.11 -8.74 4.56
N ARG A 357 -5.91 -9.65 5.10
CA ARG A 357 -7.20 -10.06 4.56
C ARG A 357 -8.17 -10.45 5.69
N PRO A 358 -9.48 -10.59 5.44
CA PRO A 358 -10.38 -11.21 6.39
C PRO A 358 -10.16 -12.74 6.44
N GLN A 359 -9.94 -13.30 7.63
CA GLN A 359 -9.93 -14.75 7.87
C GLN A 359 -11.32 -15.37 7.71
N SER A 360 -12.36 -14.64 8.12
CA SER A 360 -13.75 -15.08 8.15
C SER A 360 -14.65 -14.01 7.53
N PRO A 361 -14.56 -13.77 6.20
CA PRO A 361 -15.20 -12.64 5.52
C PRO A 361 -16.72 -12.54 5.72
N ASP A 362 -17.38 -13.70 5.82
CA ASP A 362 -18.85 -13.81 5.88
C ASP A 362 -19.39 -13.95 7.31
N ASN A 363 -18.57 -13.76 8.35
CA ASN A 363 -19.00 -13.92 9.73
C ASN A 363 -19.84 -12.72 10.21
N PRO A 364 -21.17 -12.84 10.40
CA PRO A 364 -22.01 -11.71 10.80
C PRO A 364 -21.70 -11.20 12.22
N GLY A 365 -21.13 -12.05 13.09
CA GLY A 365 -20.69 -11.68 14.43
C GLY A 365 -19.37 -10.91 14.46
N ASN A 366 -18.65 -10.85 13.33
CA ASN A 366 -17.41 -10.10 13.19
C ASN A 366 -17.37 -9.40 11.82
N PRO A 367 -17.99 -8.20 11.68
CA PRO A 367 -18.07 -7.49 10.40
C PRO A 367 -16.72 -7.11 9.76
N LEU A 368 -15.62 -7.09 10.54
CA LEU A 368 -14.26 -6.91 10.01
C LEU A 368 -13.66 -8.19 9.43
N GLY A 369 -14.34 -9.32 9.57
CA GLY A 369 -13.91 -10.61 9.04
C GLY A 369 -12.62 -11.14 9.66
N GLN A 370 -12.27 -10.71 10.88
CA GLN A 370 -11.02 -11.08 11.58
C GLN A 370 -9.76 -10.78 10.73
N PRO A 371 -9.27 -9.53 10.75
CA PRO A 371 -8.06 -9.15 10.01
C PRO A 371 -6.89 -10.08 10.30
N THR A 372 -6.33 -10.67 9.26
CA THR A 372 -5.24 -11.65 9.34
C THR A 372 -4.15 -11.36 8.30
N PRO A 373 -2.88 -11.19 8.73
CA PRO A 373 -2.47 -11.02 10.13
C PRO A 373 -3.12 -9.77 10.75
N SER A 374 -3.17 -9.70 12.08
CA SER A 374 -3.82 -8.60 12.79
C SER A 374 -3.10 -7.27 12.56
N LEU A 375 -1.78 -7.30 12.42
CA LEU A 375 -0.93 -6.15 12.16
C LEU A 375 -0.54 -6.06 10.69
N SER A 376 -0.59 -4.84 10.14
CA SER A 376 -0.09 -4.49 8.82
C SER A 376 0.45 -3.06 8.88
N ALA A 377 1.74 -2.89 8.62
CA ALA A 377 2.41 -1.60 8.71
C ALA A 377 3.53 -1.48 7.67
N ASN A 378 3.44 -0.47 6.83
CA ASN A 378 4.52 0.02 5.99
C ASN A 378 5.32 1.07 6.76
N VAL A 379 6.64 0.96 6.82
CA VAL A 379 7.45 1.93 7.58
C VAL A 379 7.30 3.35 7.07
N THR A 380 6.93 3.56 5.81
CA THR A 380 6.78 4.90 5.23
C THR A 380 5.35 5.44 5.26
N MET A 381 4.34 4.64 5.61
CA MET A 381 2.93 5.10 5.65
C MET A 381 2.34 5.00 7.07
N GLU A 382 2.72 3.98 7.82
CA GLU A 382 2.33 3.73 9.22
C GLU A 382 3.50 3.99 10.18
N SER A 383 4.45 4.85 9.77
CA SER A 383 5.76 5.08 10.40
C SER A 383 5.72 5.12 11.92
N TYR A 384 4.75 5.86 12.49
CA TYR A 384 4.70 6.16 13.92
C TYR A 384 3.62 5.36 14.68
N ILE A 385 2.93 4.42 14.01
CA ILE A 385 1.88 3.57 14.62
C ILE A 385 2.06 2.08 14.34
N GLN A 386 3.21 1.67 13.80
CA GLN A 386 3.48 0.28 13.41
C GLN A 386 3.04 -0.79 14.45
N PRO A 387 3.24 -0.60 15.79
CA PRO A 387 2.84 -1.61 16.77
C PRO A 387 1.35 -1.94 16.80
N ASN A 388 0.49 -0.99 16.37
CA ASN A 388 -0.96 -1.09 16.48
C ASN A 388 -1.66 -0.96 15.12
N SER A 389 -0.89 -0.90 14.02
CA SER A 389 -1.45 -0.63 12.71
C SER A 389 -2.16 -1.84 12.10
N SER A 390 -3.33 -1.58 11.51
CA SER A 390 -4.10 -2.54 10.73
C SER A 390 -4.86 -1.80 9.65
N CYS A 391 -4.58 -2.11 8.38
CA CYS A 391 -5.20 -1.45 7.24
C CYS A 391 -6.72 -1.63 7.28
N MET A 392 -7.19 -2.87 7.45
CA MET A 392 -8.61 -3.20 7.58
C MET A 392 -9.27 -2.46 8.74
N ASN A 393 -8.65 -2.45 9.92
CA ASN A 393 -9.24 -1.80 11.09
C ASN A 393 -9.36 -0.28 10.88
N CYS A 394 -8.28 0.36 10.40
CA CYS A 394 -8.27 1.80 10.14
C CYS A 394 -9.29 2.17 9.07
N HIS A 395 -9.26 1.48 7.93
CA HIS A 395 -10.15 1.75 6.81
C HIS A 395 -11.60 1.38 7.08
N SER A 396 -11.90 0.51 8.06
CA SER A 396 -13.28 0.22 8.43
C SER A 396 -14.07 1.42 8.94
N MET A 397 -13.38 2.50 9.32
CA MET A 397 -13.96 3.76 9.77
C MET A 397 -14.12 4.78 8.64
N ALA A 398 -13.68 4.45 7.42
CA ALA A 398 -13.71 5.37 6.31
C ALA A 398 -15.14 5.83 6.02
N ALA A 399 -15.30 7.15 5.92
CA ALA A 399 -16.53 7.84 5.58
C ALA A 399 -16.20 9.14 4.83
N PRO A 400 -17.12 9.63 3.97
CA PRO A 400 -17.09 11.00 3.48
C PRO A 400 -17.05 12.01 4.63
N LEU A 401 -16.63 13.25 4.34
CA LEU A 401 -16.31 14.25 5.37
C LEU A 401 -17.47 14.53 6.33
N ASN A 402 -18.68 14.70 5.80
CA ASN A 402 -19.85 15.08 6.59
C ASN A 402 -20.91 13.98 6.62
N SER A 403 -20.52 12.73 6.34
CA SER A 403 -21.43 11.59 6.37
C SER A 403 -21.25 10.76 7.64
N GLN A 404 -22.37 10.27 8.17
CA GLN A 404 -22.38 9.24 9.22
C GLN A 404 -22.28 7.81 8.64
N TYR A 405 -22.37 7.67 7.32
CA TYR A 405 -22.34 6.38 6.62
C TYR A 405 -20.93 6.07 6.14
N LYS A 406 -20.53 4.81 6.29
CA LYS A 406 -19.21 4.33 5.88
C LYS A 406 -19.11 4.22 4.36
N SER A 407 -17.89 4.37 3.85
CA SER A 407 -17.57 4.33 2.41
C SER A 407 -16.79 3.09 2.00
N ASP A 408 -17.25 1.90 2.42
CA ASP A 408 -16.73 0.61 1.97
C ASP A 408 -15.19 0.54 1.99
N PHE A 409 -14.61 0.82 3.17
CA PHE A 409 -13.17 0.82 3.41
C PHE A 409 -12.35 1.84 2.59
N SER A 410 -12.96 2.78 1.89
CA SER A 410 -12.25 3.78 1.08
C SER A 410 -12.32 5.18 1.66
N PHE A 411 -11.16 5.83 1.80
CA PHE A 411 -11.08 7.25 2.16
C PHE A 411 -11.11 8.20 0.95
N LEU A 412 -11.22 7.69 -0.29
CA LEU A 412 -11.21 8.52 -1.50
C LEU A 412 -12.28 9.62 -1.46
N PHE A 413 -13.45 9.33 -0.92
CA PHE A 413 -14.56 10.28 -0.88
C PHE A 413 -14.33 11.49 0.03
N ARG A 414 -13.31 11.46 0.89
CA ARG A 414 -12.89 12.64 1.65
C ARG A 414 -12.26 13.73 0.77
N PHE A 415 -11.89 13.39 -0.46
CA PHE A 415 -11.35 14.34 -1.43
C PHE A 415 -12.45 15.03 -2.26
N ALA A 416 -13.72 14.59 -2.15
CA ALA A 416 -14.83 15.18 -2.87
C ALA A 416 -14.94 16.70 -2.65
N GLN A 417 -15.22 17.43 -3.73
CA GLN A 417 -15.22 18.89 -3.74
C GLN A 417 -16.66 19.41 -3.72
N ALA A 418 -16.88 20.52 -3.02
CA ALA A 418 -18.18 21.20 -3.07
C ALA A 418 -18.36 21.89 -4.44
N PRO A 419 -19.59 21.95 -4.98
CA PRO A 419 -19.91 22.79 -6.13
C PRO A 419 -19.58 24.25 -5.85
N VAL A 420 -19.25 25.02 -6.89
CA VAL A 420 -19.11 26.47 -6.74
C VAL A 420 -20.49 27.05 -6.41
N SER A 421 -20.64 27.70 -5.25
CA SER A 421 -21.86 28.41 -4.88
C SER A 421 -22.15 29.45 -5.96
N SER A 422 -23.28 29.34 -6.66
CA SER A 422 -23.77 30.47 -7.45
C SER A 422 -24.05 31.60 -6.47
N VAL A 423 -23.29 32.69 -6.53
CA VAL A 423 -23.71 33.95 -5.92
C VAL A 423 -25.05 34.27 -6.58
N THR A 424 -26.14 34.04 -5.85
CA THR A 424 -27.42 34.65 -6.16
C THR A 424 -27.15 36.14 -6.19
N LYS A 425 -27.14 36.73 -7.38
CA LYS A 425 -27.38 38.15 -7.52
C LYS A 425 -28.73 38.38 -6.86
N ASP A 426 -28.71 38.94 -5.66
CA ASP A 426 -29.88 39.59 -5.09
C ASP A 426 -30.39 40.53 -6.18
N LYS A 427 -31.61 40.24 -6.66
CA LYS A 427 -32.34 41.18 -7.50
C LYS A 427 -32.70 42.34 -6.59
N GLU A 428 -32.08 43.49 -6.84
CA GLU A 428 -32.59 44.80 -6.41
C GLU A 428 -34.07 44.99 -6.79
#